data_AF-A0A5E4HKM4-F1
#
_entry.id   AF-A0A5E4HKM4-F1
#
_cell.length_a   1.000
_cell.length_b   1.000
_cell.length_c   1.000
_cell.angle_alpha   90.00
_cell.angle_beta   90.00
_cell.angle_gamma   90.00
#
_symmetry.space_group_name_H-M   'P 1'
#
loop_
_entity.id
_entity.type
_entity.pdbx_description
1 polymer ?
#
loop_
_entity_poly.entity_id
_entity_poly.type
_entity_poly.pdbx_seq_one_letter_code
_entity_poly.pdbx_strand_id
1 'polypeptide(L)'
;MQTRRCCPADCAIRNDWEKELKEEKDFLDGTNFKEASTLLKLLGSALRLKIVMMLLNRDHCVCEIIYQLEEKQNLVSHNLGILKRSKIIDSYYRSKHKYYKLDERRLKIIKFIKENMI
;
A
#
# COMPACT_ATOMS: atom_id res chain seq x y z
N MET A 1 4.34 -31.81 10.39
CA MET A 1 3.13 -31.53 11.20
C MET A 1 3.49 -30.47 12.22
N GLN A 2 3.10 -29.21 11.99
CA GLN A 2 3.19 -28.19 13.04
C GLN A 2 2.09 -28.50 14.05
N THR A 3 2.48 -28.90 15.26
CA THR A 3 1.57 -29.00 16.39
C THR A 3 0.95 -27.62 16.58
N ARG A 4 -0.37 -27.54 16.39
CA ARG A 4 -1.14 -26.33 16.71
C ARG A 4 -0.88 -26.04 18.19
N ARG A 5 -0.08 -25.02 18.49
CA ARG A 5 0.16 -24.52 19.86
C ARG A 5 -1.15 -23.92 20.37
N CYS A 6 -2.08 -24.79 20.78
CA CYS A 6 -3.20 -24.37 21.61
C CYS A 6 -2.69 -24.21 23.05
N CYS A 7 -3.40 -23.41 23.86
CA CYS A 7 -3.12 -23.20 25.28
C CYS A 7 -2.73 -24.52 25.98
N PRO A 8 -1.48 -24.67 26.44
CA PRO A 8 -1.02 -25.90 27.08
C PRO A 8 -1.85 -26.18 28.35
N ALA A 9 -2.38 -27.39 28.48
CA ALA A 9 -3.10 -27.82 29.68
C ALA A 9 -2.16 -28.00 30.89
N ASP A 10 -0.87 -28.22 30.64
CA ASP A 10 0.17 -28.33 31.66
C ASP A 10 0.60 -26.93 32.17
N CYS A 11 0.53 -26.73 33.49
CA CYS A 11 0.82 -25.45 34.13
C CYS A 11 2.28 -24.99 33.96
N ALA A 12 3.26 -25.91 33.85
CA ALA A 12 4.65 -25.55 33.66
C ALA A 12 4.91 -25.05 32.23
N ILE A 13 4.38 -25.77 31.24
CA ILE A 13 4.47 -25.39 29.82
C ILE A 13 3.70 -24.08 29.56
N ARG A 14 2.61 -23.85 30.30
CA ARG A 14 1.79 -22.66 30.18
C ARG A 14 2.53 -21.37 30.57
N ASN A 15 3.38 -21.39 31.60
CA ASN A 15 4.13 -20.20 32.01
C ASN A 15 5.12 -19.74 30.94
N ASP A 16 5.83 -20.70 30.33
CA ASP A 16 6.77 -20.41 29.24
C ASP A 16 6.02 -19.89 28.01
N TRP A 17 4.87 -20.50 27.69
CA TRP A 17 3.98 -20.04 26.62
C TRP A 17 3.43 -18.63 26.85
N GLU A 18 2.99 -18.31 28.08
CA GLU A 18 2.51 -16.97 28.44
C GLU A 18 3.63 -15.93 28.39
N LYS A 19 4.87 -16.31 28.72
CA LYS A 19 6.03 -15.44 28.60
C LYS A 19 6.37 -15.15 27.14
N GLU A 20 6.40 -16.16 26.27
CA GLU A 20 6.58 -15.98 24.81
C GLU A 20 5.51 -15.02 24.24
N LEU A 21 4.24 -15.23 24.58
CA LEU A 21 3.15 -14.35 24.12
C LEU A 21 3.28 -12.91 24.62
N LYS A 22 3.82 -12.73 25.83
CA LYS A 22 4.04 -11.39 26.38
C LYS A 22 5.15 -10.66 25.63
N GLU A 23 6.24 -11.36 25.30
CA GLU A 23 7.31 -10.83 24.46
C GLU A 23 6.81 -10.48 23.04
N GLU A 24 5.97 -11.31 22.44
CA GLU A 24 5.30 -11.02 21.16
C GLU A 24 4.39 -9.78 21.24
N LYS A 25 3.63 -9.64 22.33
CA LYS A 25 2.77 -8.48 22.57
C LYS A 25 3.57 -7.19 22.73
N ASP A 26 4.65 -7.22 23.49
CA ASP A 26 5.50 -6.04 23.72
C ASP A 26 6.08 -5.52 22.40
N PHE A 27 6.41 -6.41 21.46
CA PHE A 27 6.80 -6.03 20.11
C PHE A 27 5.67 -5.31 19.33
N LEU A 28 4.44 -5.82 19.42
CA LEU A 28 3.28 -5.21 18.75
C LEU A 28 2.97 -3.83 19.34
N ASP A 29 3.01 -3.68 20.66
CA ASP A 29 2.75 -2.41 21.33
C ASP A 29 3.86 -1.37 21.06
N GLY A 30 5.11 -1.82 20.85
CA GLY A 30 6.24 -0.98 20.47
C GLY A 30 6.25 -0.53 19.00
N THR A 31 5.42 -1.13 18.14
CA THR A 31 5.42 -0.88 16.70
C THR A 31 4.21 -0.04 16.26
N ASN A 32 4.45 1.09 15.60
CA ASN A 32 3.35 1.92 15.08
C ASN A 32 2.85 1.41 13.71
N PHE A 33 1.76 0.64 13.72
CA PHE A 33 1.12 0.13 12.50
C PHE A 33 0.24 1.13 11.75
N LYS A 34 0.05 2.35 12.27
CA LYS A 34 -0.92 3.31 11.72
C LYS A 34 -0.56 3.77 10.31
N GLU A 35 0.74 3.99 10.06
CA GLU A 35 1.21 4.39 8.72
C GLU A 35 1.04 3.27 7.70
N ALA A 36 1.42 2.05 8.06
CA ALA A 36 1.27 0.87 7.21
C ALA A 36 -0.21 0.60 6.88
N SER A 37 -1.09 0.63 7.88
CA SER A 37 -2.54 0.49 7.67
C SER A 37 -3.10 1.57 6.75
N THR A 38 -2.66 2.81 6.91
CA THR A 38 -3.10 3.93 6.05
C THR A 38 -2.64 3.73 4.61
N LEU A 39 -1.40 3.28 4.39
CA LEU A 39 -0.86 2.98 3.06
C LEU A 39 -1.63 1.83 2.39
N LEU A 40 -1.90 0.75 3.13
CA LEU A 40 -2.67 -0.39 2.60
C LEU A 40 -4.11 0.00 2.26
N LYS A 41 -4.79 0.78 3.11
CA LYS A 41 -6.13 1.33 2.80
C LYS A 41 -6.12 2.23 1.57
N LEU A 42 -5.03 2.96 1.36
CA LEU A 42 -4.85 3.80 0.18
C LEU A 42 -4.69 2.96 -1.10
N LEU A 43 -3.89 1.90 -1.03
CA LEU A 43 -3.63 1.03 -2.19
C LEU A 43 -4.73 -0.02 -2.39
N GLY A 44 -5.59 -0.30 -1.41
CA GLY A 44 -6.67 -1.30 -1.52
C GLY A 44 -7.81 -0.95 -2.50
N SER A 45 -7.69 0.10 -3.30
CA SER A 45 -8.68 0.45 -4.34
C SER A 45 -8.17 0.07 -5.71
N ALA A 46 -9.02 -0.64 -6.46
CA ALA A 46 -8.72 -1.09 -7.82
C ALA A 46 -8.31 0.07 -8.75
N LEU A 47 -9.04 1.19 -8.74
CA LEU A 47 -8.74 2.33 -9.62
C LEU A 47 -7.41 2.99 -9.28
N ARG A 48 -7.10 3.16 -7.98
CA ARG A 48 -5.81 3.71 -7.54
C ARG A 48 -4.65 2.81 -7.92
N LEU A 49 -4.81 1.49 -7.79
CA LEU A 49 -3.81 0.53 -8.26
C LEU A 49 -3.60 0.62 -9.76
N LYS A 50 -4.67 0.65 -10.57
CA LYS A 50 -4.56 0.82 -12.03
C LYS A 50 -3.73 2.06 -12.39
N ILE A 51 -4.06 3.21 -11.80
CA ILE A 51 -3.30 4.47 -12.01
C ILE A 51 -1.84 4.30 -11.61
N VAL A 52 -1.56 3.73 -10.43
CA VAL A 52 -0.20 3.53 -9.93
C VAL A 52 0.60 2.58 -10.82
N MET A 53 -0.02 1.52 -11.35
CA MET A 53 0.64 0.58 -12.28
C MET A 53 0.95 1.22 -13.63
N MET A 54 0.10 2.12 -14.13
CA MET A 54 0.41 2.94 -15.29
C MET A 54 1.64 3.83 -15.01
N LEU A 55 1.63 4.55 -13.88
CA LEU A 55 2.71 5.45 -13.46
C LEU A 55 4.03 4.74 -13.14
N LEU A 56 4.00 3.45 -12.82
CA LEU A 56 5.20 2.65 -12.65
C LEU A 56 5.92 2.40 -13.98
N ASN A 57 5.17 2.33 -15.09
CA ASN A 57 5.76 2.11 -16.41
C ASN A 57 6.32 3.42 -17.00
N ARG A 58 5.59 4.52 -16.89
CA ARG A 58 6.05 5.87 -17.28
C ARG A 58 5.18 6.96 -16.68
N ASP A 59 5.65 8.20 -16.75
CA ASP A 59 4.86 9.36 -16.40
C ASP A 59 3.71 9.56 -17.39
N HIS A 60 2.52 9.87 -16.85
CA HIS A 60 1.30 10.06 -17.63
C HIS A 60 0.63 11.39 -17.32
N CYS A 61 0.05 12.04 -18.33
CA CYS A 61 -0.88 13.14 -18.12
C CYS A 61 -2.30 12.62 -17.86
N VAL A 62 -3.18 13.50 -17.35
CA VAL A 62 -4.55 13.13 -16.99
C VAL A 62 -5.35 12.57 -18.18
N CYS A 63 -5.12 13.10 -19.39
CA CYS A 63 -5.82 12.66 -20.60
C CYS A 63 -5.46 11.22 -20.98
N GLU A 64 -4.17 10.84 -20.85
CA GLU A 64 -3.72 9.48 -21.11
C GLU A 64 -4.33 8.49 -20.10
N ILE A 65 -4.41 8.89 -18.83
CA ILE A 65 -5.01 8.07 -17.77
C ILE A 65 -6.51 7.86 -18.03
N ILE A 66 -7.24 8.93 -18.38
CA ILE A 66 -8.66 8.85 -18.72
C ILE A 66 -8.88 7.92 -19.92
N TYR A 67 -8.09 8.12 -20.98
CA TYR A 67 -8.21 7.33 -22.21
C TYR A 67 -7.99 5.83 -21.94
N GLN A 68 -6.96 5.48 -21.16
CA GLN A 68 -6.61 4.08 -20.93
C GLN A 68 -7.50 3.39 -19.90
N LEU A 69 -8.08 4.13 -18.96
CA LEU A 69 -8.97 3.56 -17.94
C LEU A 69 -10.44 3.59 -18.33
N GLU A 70 -10.80 4.34 -19.38
CA GLU A 70 -12.19 4.57 -19.82
C GLU A 70 -13.09 5.12 -18.70
N GLU A 71 -12.48 5.85 -17.76
CA GLU A 71 -13.14 6.39 -16.58
C GLU A 71 -13.47 7.87 -16.72
N LYS A 72 -14.45 8.34 -15.94
CA LYS A 72 -14.83 9.76 -15.92
C LYS A 72 -13.69 10.64 -15.40
N GLN A 73 -13.46 11.79 -16.04
CA GLN A 73 -12.41 12.75 -15.66
C GLN A 73 -12.47 13.16 -14.18
N ASN A 74 -13.67 13.38 -13.63
CA ASN A 74 -13.84 13.76 -12.23
C ASN A 74 -13.35 12.66 -11.27
N LEU A 75 -13.63 11.40 -11.59
CA LEU A 75 -13.22 10.23 -10.80
C LEU A 75 -11.70 10.05 -10.85
N VAL A 76 -11.10 10.12 -12.04
CA VAL A 76 -9.64 10.04 -12.21
C VAL A 76 -8.94 11.17 -11.44
N SER A 77 -9.42 12.42 -11.61
CA SER A 77 -8.84 13.59 -10.94
C SER A 77 -8.95 13.50 -9.41
N HIS A 78 -10.06 12.98 -8.90
CA HIS A 78 -10.24 12.74 -7.47
C HIS A 78 -9.21 11.74 -6.93
N ASN A 79 -9.02 10.62 -7.62
CA ASN A 79 -8.05 9.59 -7.22
C ASN A 79 -6.60 10.08 -7.31
N LEU A 80 -6.24 10.82 -8.35
CA LEU A 80 -4.93 11.48 -8.46
C LEU A 80 -4.71 12.47 -7.31
N GLY A 81 -5.74 13.23 -6.92
CA GLY A 81 -5.68 14.13 -5.79
C GLY A 81 -5.39 13.41 -4.47
N ILE A 82 -6.06 12.28 -4.22
CA ILE A 82 -5.80 11.45 -3.03
C ILE A 82 -4.36 10.91 -3.06
N LEU A 83 -3.95 10.26 -4.16
CA LEU A 83 -2.62 9.69 -4.30
C LEU A 83 -1.51 10.73 -4.11
N LYS A 84 -1.73 11.95 -4.62
CA LYS A 84 -0.79 13.06 -4.45
C LYS A 84 -0.72 13.54 -3.00
N ARG A 85 -1.86 13.76 -2.33
CA ARG A 85 -1.88 14.17 -0.91
C ARG A 85 -1.23 13.13 0.01
N SER A 86 -1.33 11.85 -0.35
CA SER A 86 -0.69 10.75 0.37
C SER A 86 0.77 10.50 -0.02
N LYS A 87 1.38 11.35 -0.86
CA LYS A 87 2.79 11.25 -1.29
C LYS A 87 3.13 9.90 -1.95
N ILE A 88 2.20 9.34 -2.71
CA ILE A 88 2.45 8.17 -3.58
C ILE A 88 2.89 8.61 -4.97
N ILE A 89 2.34 9.74 -5.41
CA ILE A 89 2.65 10.34 -6.70
C ILE A 89 2.99 11.81 -6.50
N ASP A 90 3.70 12.37 -7.47
CA ASP A 90 3.89 13.80 -7.61
C ASP A 90 3.43 14.26 -8.99
N SER A 91 3.37 15.57 -9.21
CA SER A 91 2.98 16.16 -10.48
C SER A 91 3.92 17.28 -10.90
N TYR A 92 4.22 17.37 -12.18
CA TYR A 92 4.99 18.46 -12.76
C TYR A 92 4.35 18.91 -14.08
N TYR A 93 4.76 20.08 -14.58
CA TYR A 93 4.32 20.55 -15.90
C TYR A 93 5.35 20.16 -16.95
N ARG A 94 4.87 19.57 -18.05
CA ARG A 94 5.64 19.35 -19.27
C ARG A 94 4.94 20.10 -20.40
N SER A 95 5.54 21.22 -20.80
CA SER A 95 4.93 22.19 -21.71
C SER A 95 3.59 22.71 -21.16
N LYS A 96 2.47 22.45 -21.84
CA LYS A 96 1.13 22.93 -21.45
C LYS A 96 0.34 21.92 -20.59
N HIS A 97 0.87 20.72 -20.38
CA HIS A 97 0.13 19.64 -19.73
C HIS A 97 0.75 19.27 -18.37
N LYS A 98 -0.12 18.91 -17.42
CA LYS A 98 0.28 18.40 -16.11
C LYS A 98 0.48 16.89 -16.20
N TYR A 99 1.69 16.46 -15.87
CA TYR A 99 2.08 15.06 -15.79
C TYR A 99 2.16 14.61 -14.34
N TYR A 100 1.94 13.33 -14.13
CA TYR A 100 2.04 12.65 -12.85
C TYR A 100 3.14 11.61 -12.94
N LYS A 101 3.86 11.42 -11.83
CA LYS A 101 4.94 10.44 -11.67
C LYS A 101 4.85 9.76 -10.32
N LEU A 102 5.36 8.54 -10.23
CA LEU A 102 5.43 7.83 -8.94
C LEU A 102 6.51 8.45 -8.03
N ASP A 103 6.26 8.48 -6.73
CA ASP A 103 7.26 8.87 -5.73
C ASP A 103 8.29 7.75 -5.55
N GLU A 104 9.58 8.09 -5.66
CA GLU A 104 10.68 7.12 -5.60
C GLU A 104 10.70 6.33 -4.29
N ARG A 105 10.29 6.95 -3.17
CA ARG A 105 10.24 6.30 -1.85
C ARG A 105 9.22 5.16 -1.81
N ARG A 106 8.28 5.13 -2.74
CA ARG A 106 7.22 4.12 -2.84
C ARG A 106 7.50 3.06 -3.91
N LEU A 107 8.54 3.22 -4.73
CA LEU A 107 8.86 2.27 -5.80
C LEU A 107 9.00 0.83 -5.31
N LYS A 108 9.67 0.61 -4.17
CA LYS A 108 9.91 -0.75 -3.64
C LYS A 108 8.59 -1.50 -3.38
N ILE A 109 7.65 -0.88 -2.67
CA ILE A 109 6.36 -1.52 -2.35
C ILE A 109 5.49 -1.68 -3.59
N ILE A 110 5.49 -0.71 -4.51
CA ILE A 110 4.69 -0.80 -5.72
C ILE A 110 5.23 -1.89 -6.67
N LYS A 111 6.55 -2.04 -6.79
CA LYS A 111 7.17 -3.15 -7.54
C LYS A 111 6.83 -4.50 -6.92
N PHE A 112 6.94 -4.62 -5.60
CA PHE A 112 6.53 -5.83 -4.88
C PHE A 112 5.07 -6.19 -5.17
N ILE A 113 4.15 -5.23 -5.16
CA ILE A 113 2.75 -5.48 -5.51
C ILE A 113 2.63 -5.97 -6.95
N LYS A 114 3.30 -5.34 -7.92
CA LYS A 114 3.27 -5.77 -9.34
C LYS A 114 3.77 -7.20 -9.54
N GLU A 115 4.84 -7.58 -8.87
CA GLU A 115 5.44 -8.92 -8.96
C GLU A 115 4.53 -10.02 -8.37
N ASN A 116 3.67 -9.66 -7.42
CA ASN A 116 2.77 -10.58 -6.73
C ASN A 116 1.29 -10.42 -7.15
N MET A 117 1.02 -9.72 -8.27
CA MET A 117 -0.30 -9.73 -8.89
C MET A 117 -0.49 -11.08 -9.59
N ILE A 118 -1.47 -11.86 -9.12
CA ILE A 118 -1.92 -13.13 -9.71
C ILE A 118 -2.83 -12.84 -10.90
#